data_AF-A0ABC9HIX7-F1
#
_entry.id   AF-A0ABC9HIX7-F1
#
_cell.length_a   1.000
_cell.length_b   1.000
_cell.length_c   1.000
_cell.angle_alpha   90.00
_cell.angle_beta   90.00
_cell.angle_gamma   90.00
#
_symmetry.space_group_name_H-M   'P 1'
#
loop_
_entity.id
_entity.type
_entity.pdbx_description
1 polymer ?
#
loop_
_entity_poly.entity_id
_entity_poly.type
_entity_poly.pdbx_seq_one_letter_code
_entity_poly.pdbx_strand_id
1 'polypeptide(L)'
;MPRASDILPHGIPYEAKNRALPDKIDWRESGYVTGVKDQGNCFLLGFLNNRAVEGQCRYNRQFVVANMTGYYTVHSGSEIGLKNLVGAEGPAAVAVDVESDFMMYRSGLLIAIGPVPLASVFALSG
;
A
#
# COMPACT_ATOMS: atom_id res chain seq x y z
N MET A 1 2.59 20.50 9.53
CA MET A 1 1.67 20.05 8.47
C MET A 1 0.61 19.18 9.11
N PRO A 2 -0.67 19.25 8.71
CA PRO A 2 -1.67 18.32 9.20
C PRO A 2 -1.34 16.92 8.67
N ARG A 3 -1.57 15.88 9.47
CA ARG A 3 -1.45 14.50 8.97
C ARG A 3 -2.52 14.27 7.91
N ALA A 4 -2.30 13.32 7.00
CA ALA A 4 -3.33 12.96 6.02
C ALA A 4 -4.67 12.61 6.70
N SER A 5 -4.62 12.01 7.90
CA SER A 5 -5.79 11.75 8.76
C SER A 5 -6.54 13.01 9.23
N ASP A 6 -5.87 14.16 9.24
CA ASP A 6 -6.42 15.43 9.70
C ASP A 6 -7.07 16.22 8.55
N ILE A 7 -6.83 15.81 7.29
CA ILE A 7 -7.28 16.51 6.06
C ILE A 7 -8.25 15.65 5.26
N LEU A 8 -8.00 14.34 5.19
CA LEU A 8 -8.83 13.42 4.42
C LEU A 8 -9.96 12.90 5.31
N PRO A 9 -11.17 12.70 4.74
CA PRO A 9 -12.24 12.01 5.45
C PRO A 9 -11.76 10.62 5.89
N HIS A 10 -12.28 10.12 7.01
CA HIS A 10 -12.07 8.73 7.42
C HIS A 10 -12.32 7.80 6.21
N GLY A 11 -11.37 6.88 5.98
CA GLY A 11 -11.33 6.06 4.77
C GLY A 11 -12.67 5.45 4.38
N ILE A 12 -12.95 5.47 3.08
CA ILE A 12 -14.23 5.03 2.51
C ILE A 12 -14.18 3.50 2.38
N PRO A 13 -15.07 2.74 3.04
CA PRO A 13 -15.13 1.30 2.86
C PRO A 13 -15.38 0.97 1.38
N TYR A 14 -14.58 0.08 0.81
CA TYR A 14 -14.74 -0.33 -0.58
C TYR A 14 -15.95 -1.27 -0.73
N GLU A 15 -16.86 -0.89 -1.63
CA GLU A 15 -18.01 -1.68 -2.02
C GLU A 15 -17.82 -2.19 -3.46
N ALA A 16 -17.90 -3.50 -3.64
CA ALA A 16 -17.74 -4.11 -4.95
C ALA A 16 -18.93 -3.74 -5.86
N LYS A 17 -18.63 -3.09 -6.99
CA LYS A 17 -19.62 -2.89 -8.05
C LYS A 17 -19.91 -4.25 -8.69
N ASN A 18 -21.16 -4.49 -9.09
CA ASN A 18 -21.56 -5.71 -9.80
C ASN A 18 -21.05 -5.69 -11.26
N ARG A 19 -19.73 -5.71 -11.43
CA ARG A 19 -19.01 -5.67 -12.71
C ARG A 19 -18.27 -6.98 -12.91
N ALA A 20 -18.27 -7.47 -14.15
CA ALA A 20 -17.41 -8.59 -14.50
C ALA A 20 -15.94 -8.16 -14.38
N LEU A 21 -15.15 -8.92 -13.62
CA LEU A 21 -13.71 -8.71 -13.49
C LEU A 21 -12.96 -9.82 -14.22
N PRO A 22 -11.76 -9.54 -14.78
CA PRO A 22 -10.94 -10.57 -15.38
C PRO A 22 -10.47 -11.57 -14.32
N ASP A 23 -10.27 -12.83 -14.72
CA ASP A 23 -9.75 -13.87 -13.83
C ASP A 23 -8.31 -13.62 -13.38
N LYS A 24 -7.54 -12.89 -14.19
CA LYS A 24 -6.16 -12.49 -13.92
C LYS A 24 -5.92 -11.04 -14.38
N ILE A 25 -5.22 -10.28 -13.57
CA ILE A 25 -4.80 -8.91 -13.90
C ILE A 25 -3.34 -8.70 -13.48
N ASP A 26 -2.57 -8.01 -14.32
CA ASP A 26 -1.21 -7.55 -14.00
C ASP A 26 -1.06 -6.08 -14.41
N TRP A 27 -1.08 -5.18 -13.43
CA TRP A 27 -1.01 -3.73 -13.66
C TRP A 27 0.33 -3.26 -14.24
N ARG A 28 1.36 -4.12 -14.24
CA ARG A 28 2.65 -3.82 -14.88
C ARG A 28 2.53 -3.81 -16.41
N GLU A 29 1.66 -4.66 -16.97
CA GLU A 29 1.40 -4.71 -18.42
C GLU A 29 0.64 -3.47 -18.90
N SER A 30 -0.15 -2.85 -18.00
CA SER A 30 -0.94 -1.66 -18.28
C SER A 30 -0.17 -0.33 -18.10
N GLY A 31 1.10 -0.38 -17.66
CA GLY A 31 1.93 0.82 -17.46
C GLY A 31 1.64 1.64 -16.19
N TYR A 32 0.80 1.13 -15.27
CA TYR A 32 0.45 1.82 -14.02
C TYR A 32 1.45 1.59 -12.87
N VAL A 33 2.44 0.71 -13.08
CA VAL A 33 3.47 0.36 -12.09
C VAL A 33 4.82 0.87 -12.57
N THR A 34 5.49 1.68 -11.74
CA THR A 34 6.85 2.15 -12.02
C THR A 34 7.89 1.05 -11.79
N GLY A 35 9.14 1.29 -12.20
CA GLY A 35 10.25 0.41 -11.83
C GLY A 35 10.36 0.19 -10.31
N VAL A 36 10.78 -1.02 -9.92
CA VAL A 36 11.03 -1.38 -8.52
C VAL A 36 12.15 -0.50 -7.94
N LYS A 37 11.96 -0.02 -6.72
CA LYS A 37 12.92 0.82 -5.99
C LYS A 37 13.53 0.04 -4.81
N ASP A 38 14.70 0.46 -4.37
CA ASP A 38 15.41 -0.07 -3.20
C ASP A 38 15.32 0.95 -2.05
N GLN A 39 14.73 0.55 -0.93
CA GLN A 39 14.60 1.40 0.26
C GLN A 39 15.91 1.59 1.02
N GLY A 40 16.91 0.74 0.77
CA GLY A 40 18.18 0.74 1.49
C GLY A 40 18.01 0.67 3.00
N ASN A 41 18.94 1.29 3.73
CA ASN A 41 18.92 1.32 5.19
C ASN A 41 18.10 2.49 5.75
N CYS A 42 16.82 2.56 5.37
CA CYS A 42 15.90 3.58 5.89
C CYS A 42 15.36 3.23 7.29
N PHE A 43 15.36 1.94 7.67
CA PHE A 43 14.67 1.44 8.87
C PHE A 43 15.57 1.08 10.07
N LEU A 44 16.87 0.75 9.89
CA LEU A 44 17.67 0.20 11.00
C LEU A 44 18.72 1.14 11.63
N LEU A 45 18.94 2.34 11.10
CA LEU A 45 19.85 3.33 11.71
C LEU A 45 19.16 4.59 12.27
N GLY A 46 17.85 4.76 12.03
CA GLY A 46 17.07 5.85 12.62
C GLY A 46 16.61 5.56 14.06
N PHE A 47 16.20 4.32 14.35
CA PHE A 47 15.60 3.95 15.64
C PHE A 47 16.62 3.66 16.75
N LEU A 48 17.83 3.16 16.42
CA LEU A 48 18.88 2.91 17.44
C LEU A 48 19.34 4.19 18.16
N ASN A 49 18.99 5.37 17.63
CA ASN A 49 19.30 6.65 18.24
C ASN A 49 18.16 7.24 19.09
N ASN A 50 17.04 6.52 19.32
CA ASN A 50 15.84 7.01 20.04
C ASN A 50 15.45 8.45 19.67
N ARG A 51 15.77 8.86 18.44
CA ARG A 51 15.55 10.19 17.91
C ARG A 51 15.16 9.99 16.47
N ALA A 52 13.84 9.95 16.22
CA ALA A 52 13.35 10.52 14.99
C ALA A 52 13.83 11.97 15.01
N VAL A 53 14.96 12.24 14.34
CA VAL A 53 15.40 13.61 14.17
C VAL A 53 14.28 14.27 13.38
N GLU A 54 13.61 15.25 13.97
CA GLU A 54 12.71 16.13 13.25
C GLU A 54 13.55 16.92 12.24
N GLY A 55 13.86 16.28 11.12
CA GLY A 55 14.44 16.95 9.97
C GLY A 55 13.45 18.02 9.51
N GLN A 56 13.95 19.19 9.14
CA GLN A 56 13.09 20.21 8.56
C GLN A 56 12.41 19.66 7.29
N CYS A 57 11.09 19.70 7.28
CA CYS A 57 10.30 19.33 6.11
C CYS A 57 10.66 20.25 4.94
N ARG A 58 11.16 19.68 3.84
CA ARG A 58 11.52 20.41 2.60
C ARG A 58 10.37 20.44 1.58
N TYR A 59 9.13 20.36 2.05
CA TYR A 59 7.97 20.45 1.18
C TYR A 59 7.93 21.80 0.47
N ASN A 60 7.74 21.76 -0.84
CA ASN A 60 7.48 22.94 -1.64
C ASN A 60 6.21 22.71 -2.46
N ARG A 61 5.21 23.59 -2.29
CA ARG A 61 3.93 23.54 -3.01
C ARG A 61 4.11 23.60 -4.53
N GLN A 62 5.19 24.19 -5.02
CA GLN A 62 5.50 24.26 -6.46
C GLN A 62 5.91 22.91 -7.07
N PHE A 63 6.32 21.94 -6.25
CA PHE A 63 6.73 20.60 -6.69
C PHE A 63 5.70 19.52 -6.35
N VAL A 64 4.44 19.90 -6.10
CA VAL A 64 3.35 18.94 -5.89
C VAL A 64 2.97 18.30 -7.22
N VAL A 65 3.09 16.97 -7.29
CA VAL A 65 2.80 16.19 -8.51
C VAL A 65 1.37 15.63 -8.51
N ALA A 66 0.78 15.39 -7.33
CA ALA A 66 -0.57 14.87 -7.19
C ALA A 66 -1.19 15.29 -5.86
N ASN A 67 -2.52 15.40 -5.84
CA ASN A 67 -3.32 15.59 -4.63
C ASN A 67 -4.21 14.36 -4.43
N MET A 68 -4.36 13.92 -3.19
CA MET A 68 -5.31 12.87 -2.84
C MET A 68 -6.64 13.50 -2.44
N THR A 69 -7.74 12.97 -2.98
CA THR A 69 -9.11 13.36 -2.60
C THR A 69 -9.64 12.47 -1.46
N GLY A 70 -9.14 11.24 -1.38
CA GLY A 70 -9.53 10.25 -0.40
C GLY A 70 -8.76 8.94 -0.53
N TYR A 71 -9.22 7.92 0.19
CA TYR A 71 -8.71 6.57 0.09
C TYR A 71 -9.79 5.55 0.42
N TYR A 72 -9.70 4.39 -0.24
CA TYR A 72 -10.54 3.24 0.06
C TYR A 72 -9.89 2.34 1.11
N THR A 73 -10.72 1.76 1.97
CA THR A 73 -10.34 0.73 2.93
C THR A 73 -11.04 -0.58 2.61
N VAL A 74 -10.31 -1.69 2.73
CA VAL A 74 -10.88 -3.04 2.64
C VAL A 74 -10.89 -3.64 4.03
N HIS A 75 -11.96 -4.35 4.37
CA HIS A 75 -12.02 -5.12 5.61
C HIS A 75 -10.88 -6.14 5.64
N SER A 76 -10.13 -6.15 6.73
CA SER A 76 -9.03 -7.08 6.90
C SER A 76 -9.49 -8.53 6.76
N GLY A 77 -8.74 -9.33 6.00
CA GLY A 77 -9.05 -10.72 5.70
C GLY A 77 -10.04 -10.93 4.55
N SER A 78 -10.63 -9.87 3.99
CA SER A 78 -11.51 -10.00 2.81
C SER A 78 -10.71 -10.00 1.51
N GLU A 79 -10.21 -11.17 1.12
CA GLU A 79 -9.54 -11.36 -0.17
C GLU A 79 -10.45 -11.08 -1.37
N ILE A 80 -11.77 -11.31 -1.23
CA ILE A 80 -12.76 -11.00 -2.27
C ILE A 80 -12.86 -9.48 -2.45
N GLY A 81 -12.96 -8.73 -1.35
CA GLY A 81 -12.97 -7.26 -1.40
C GLY A 81 -11.68 -6.71 -2.00
N LEU A 82 -10.54 -7.29 -1.62
CA LEU A 82 -9.23 -6.93 -2.16
C LEU A 82 -9.11 -7.23 -3.65
N LYS A 83 -9.53 -8.43 -4.09
CA LYS A 83 -9.57 -8.82 -5.51
C LYS A 83 -10.43 -7.85 -6.31
N ASN A 84 -11.60 -7.51 -5.79
CA ASN A 84 -12.52 -6.59 -6.46
C ASN A 84 -11.92 -5.20 -6.56
N LEU A 85 -11.34 -4.66 -5.48
CA LEU A 85 -10.65 -3.38 -5.49
C LEU A 85 -9.49 -3.35 -6.49
N VAL A 86 -8.62 -4.37 -6.48
CA VAL A 86 -7.45 -4.42 -7.35
C VAL A 86 -7.83 -4.58 -8.82
N GLY A 87 -8.81 -5.44 -9.11
CA GLY A 87 -9.35 -5.58 -10.45
C GLY A 87 -10.14 -4.36 -10.91
N ALA A 88 -10.62 -3.54 -9.97
CA ALA A 88 -11.50 -2.43 -10.24
C ALA A 88 -10.84 -1.08 -10.45
N GLU A 89 -10.00 -0.71 -9.49
CA GLU A 89 -9.52 0.66 -9.29
C GLU A 89 -8.03 0.78 -9.59
N GLY A 90 -7.23 -0.26 -9.33
CA GLY A 90 -5.79 -0.22 -9.58
C GLY A 90 -4.92 -1.00 -8.59
N PRO A 91 -3.60 -0.80 -8.62
CA PRO A 91 -2.70 -1.29 -7.58
C PRO A 91 -3.13 -0.78 -6.19
N ALA A 92 -3.20 -1.68 -5.22
CA ALA A 92 -3.56 -1.37 -3.83
C ALA A 92 -2.33 -1.48 -2.92
N ALA A 93 -2.19 -0.57 -1.96
CA ALA A 93 -1.17 -0.69 -0.92
C ALA A 93 -1.64 -1.68 0.15
N VAL A 94 -0.77 -2.60 0.56
CA VAL A 94 -1.06 -3.64 1.55
C VAL A 94 0.08 -3.73 2.56
N ALA A 95 -0.25 -4.11 3.80
CA ALA A 95 0.73 -4.53 4.79
C ALA A 95 0.74 -6.06 4.88
N VAL A 96 1.94 -6.64 4.92
CA VAL A 96 2.17 -8.08 5.07
C VAL A 96 3.15 -8.32 6.21
N ASP A 97 3.04 -9.49 6.84
CA ASP A 97 4.05 -9.94 7.80
C ASP A 97 5.28 -10.48 7.06
N VAL A 98 6.46 -10.19 7.58
CA VAL A 98 7.74 -10.49 6.93
C VAL A 98 8.58 -11.34 7.86
N GLU A 99 8.73 -12.62 7.49
CA GLU A 99 9.56 -13.60 8.19
C GLU A 99 10.86 -13.90 7.43
N SER A 100 11.72 -14.76 7.99
CA SER A 100 13.00 -15.18 7.39
C SER A 100 12.85 -15.68 5.96
N ASP A 101 11.80 -16.44 5.71
CA ASP A 101 11.55 -17.07 4.42
C ASP A 101 11.17 -16.04 3.35
N PHE A 102 10.51 -14.95 3.76
CA PHE A 102 10.22 -13.80 2.91
C PHE A 102 11.51 -13.04 2.56
N MET A 103 12.39 -12.82 3.54
CA MET A 103 13.65 -12.09 3.33
C MET A 103 14.58 -12.79 2.33
N MET A 104 14.54 -14.13 2.25
CA MET A 104 15.38 -14.93 1.36
C MET A 104 14.66 -15.41 0.09
N TYR A 105 13.41 -14.99 -0.13
CA TYR A 105 12.61 -15.41 -1.27
C TYR A 105 13.24 -15.03 -2.62
N ARG A 106 13.12 -15.91 -3.61
CA ARG A 106 13.71 -15.70 -4.96
C ARG A 106 12.73 -15.89 -6.11
N SER A 107 11.90 -16.94 -6.07
CA SER A 107 10.98 -17.29 -7.14
C SER A 107 9.95 -18.32 -6.70
N GLY A 108 8.82 -18.41 -7.39
CA GLY A 108 7.78 -19.41 -7.15
C GLY A 108 6.50 -18.80 -6.57
N LEU A 109 5.81 -19.58 -5.75
CA LEU A 109 4.66 -19.12 -4.98
C LEU A 109 5.06 -19.15 -3.50
N LEU A 110 5.13 -17.98 -2.86
CA LEU A 110 5.40 -17.89 -1.43
C LEU A 110 4.10 -18.22 -0.66
N ILE A 111 4.18 -19.20 0.25
CA ILE A 111 3.11 -19.52 1.20
C ILE A 111 3.74 -19.48 2.59
N ALA A 112 3.31 -18.54 3.43
CA ALA A 112 3.73 -18.48 4.83
C ALA A 112 2.74 -19.27 5.69
N ILE A 113 3.25 -20.16 6.55
CA ILE A 113 2.44 -20.96 7.47
C ILE A 113 2.55 -20.32 8.86
N GLY A 114 1.84 -19.21 9.06
CA GLY A 114 1.81 -18.44 10.30
C GLY A 114 0.43 -17.77 10.52
N PRO A 115 0.11 -17.30 11.74
CA PRO A 115 -1.17 -16.64 12.02
C PRO A 115 -1.26 -15.35 11.20
N VAL A 116 -2.24 -15.26 10.29
CA VAL A 116 -2.45 -14.10 9.41
C VAL A 116 -2.72 -12.84 10.26
N PRO A 117 -1.82 -11.84 10.33
CA PRO A 117 -2.16 -10.57 10.95
C PRO A 117 -2.85 -9.66 9.92
N LEU A 118 -3.60 -8.70 10.44
CA LEU A 118 -4.54 -7.87 9.71
C LEU A 118 -3.90 -7.19 8.48
N ALA A 119 -4.28 -7.62 7.27
CA ALA A 119 -3.95 -6.88 6.05
C ALA A 119 -4.77 -5.58 6.05
N SER A 120 -4.15 -4.47 6.41
CA SER A 120 -4.73 -3.14 6.20
C SER A 120 -4.40 -2.71 4.79
N VAL A 121 -5.43 -2.70 3.93
CA VAL A 121 -5.31 -2.30 2.53
C VAL A 121 -5.72 -0.85 2.40
N PHE A 122 -4.88 -0.04 1.78
CA PHE A 122 -5.16 1.34 1.42
C PHE A 122 -5.08 1.48 -0.10
N ALA A 123 -6.18 1.84 -0.76
CA ALA A 123 -6.12 2.29 -2.15
C ALA A 123 -6.33 3.80 -2.20
N LEU A 124 -5.48 4.49 -2.95
CA LEU A 124 -5.55 5.94 -3.09
C LEU A 124 -6.63 6.27 -4.13
N SER A 125 -7.61 7.10 -3.79
CA SER A 125 -8.56 7.64 -4.77
C SER A 125 -8.03 8.97 -5.29
N GLY A 126 -7.98 9.11 -6.62
CA GLY A 126 -7.60 10.34 -7.32
C GLY A 126 -8.65 11.44 -7.23
#